data_AF-A0AA39ADW5-F1
#
_entry.id   AF-A0AA39ADW5-F1
#
_cell.length_a   1.000
_cell.length_b   1.000
_cell.length_c   1.000
_cell.angle_alpha   90.00
_cell.angle_beta   90.00
_cell.angle_gamma   90.00
#
_symmetry.space_group_name_H-M   'P 1'
#
loop_
_entity.id
_entity.type
_entity.pdbx_description
1 polymer ?
#
loop_
_entity_poly.entity_id
_entity_poly.type
_entity_poly.pdbx_seq_one_letter_code
_entity_poly.pdbx_strand_id
1 'polypeptide(L)'
;MASSSFRPSVSDSEIGYGSASLQSHRRETRKPLEVESVPSPNSREVGGVSEEGGVYLTWENLWVTVSNGKGGSRSILQDLTGYARPGEVLAIMGPSGCGKSTLLDALAGRLEANQSGSILVNGRKQTLAYGTSAYVTQDDTLLTTLTVGEAVYYSAQLQLPDSMSKQEKKERADMTIKEMGLQDSINTRIGGWGVKGISGGQKRRVSICVEILTHPKLLFLDEPTSGLDSAASYYVMSRIVGPDFRHGRTIITSIHQPSSEVFALFDNLCLLSSGRTVYFGPARAANEFFSRNGFPCPTLQNPSDHFLKTINKDFEEDIEQGLGGKKPKEEVIDILITAYKSSGSWQQVQAQVTEICKQEGDQALQKSRDHASFVNQCLILTKRSYVNMSRDLGYYWMRLGVYIMVSFALGTIFYDLGFSNSSIQVRDS
;
A
#
# COMPACT_ATOMS: atom_id res chain seq x y z
N MET A 1 -58.35 17.55 12.00
CA MET A 1 -59.05 17.04 10.81
C MET A 1 -59.26 18.20 9.85
N ALA A 2 -59.06 17.94 8.55
CA ALA A 2 -59.37 18.78 7.37
C ALA A 2 -58.50 20.02 7.07
N SER A 3 -57.62 19.81 6.08
CA SER A 3 -57.40 20.64 4.86
C SER A 3 -57.26 22.16 4.95
N SER A 4 -56.15 22.68 4.40
CA SER A 4 -56.23 23.88 3.57
C SER A 4 -55.21 23.86 2.42
N SER A 5 -55.72 24.24 1.26
CA SER A 5 -55.15 24.30 -0.08
C SER A 5 -54.31 25.55 -0.30
N PHE A 6 -53.24 25.44 -1.09
CA PHE A 6 -52.48 26.59 -1.59
C PHE A 6 -52.48 26.59 -3.13
N ARG A 7 -52.97 27.69 -3.73
CA ARG A 7 -52.76 28.07 -5.14
C ARG A 7 -52.51 29.59 -5.21
N PRO A 8 -51.83 30.07 -6.29
CA PRO A 8 -50.97 31.25 -6.26
C PRO A 8 -51.63 32.52 -6.81
N SER A 9 -50.98 33.68 -6.66
CA SER A 9 -51.31 34.90 -7.39
C SER A 9 -50.06 35.70 -7.80
N VAL A 10 -50.14 36.24 -9.01
CA VAL A 10 -49.22 37.12 -9.73
C VAL A 10 -49.81 38.53 -9.71
N SER A 11 -48.98 39.57 -9.69
CA SER A 11 -49.26 40.94 -10.19
C SER A 11 -48.00 41.79 -9.99
N ASP A 12 -47.65 42.84 -10.74
CA ASP A 12 -47.89 43.30 -12.11
C ASP A 12 -47.11 44.63 -12.26
N SER A 13 -47.05 45.17 -13.48
CA SER A 13 -46.84 46.59 -13.86
C SER A 13 -45.40 47.13 -13.93
N GLU A 14 -45.01 48.03 -14.84
CA GLU A 14 -45.56 48.57 -16.11
C GLU A 14 -44.44 49.39 -16.81
N ILE A 15 -44.63 49.69 -18.09
CA ILE A 15 -43.72 50.38 -19.02
C ILE A 15 -44.01 51.89 -19.05
N GLY A 16 -42.99 52.74 -19.29
CA GLY A 16 -43.18 54.15 -19.68
C GLY A 16 -41.95 54.78 -20.36
N TYR A 17 -42.13 55.30 -21.58
CA TYR A 17 -41.13 55.92 -22.48
C TYR A 17 -41.24 57.46 -22.55
N GLY A 18 -40.12 58.13 -22.92
CA GLY A 18 -40.05 59.46 -23.57
C GLY A 18 -39.24 60.51 -22.79
N SER A 19 -38.41 61.41 -23.35
CA SER A 19 -38.09 61.84 -24.72
C SER A 19 -36.95 62.91 -24.72
N ALA A 20 -36.53 63.37 -25.92
CA ALA A 20 -35.71 64.57 -26.30
C ALA A 20 -34.19 64.34 -26.56
N SER A 21 -33.66 64.29 -27.80
CA SER A 21 -33.39 65.31 -28.85
C SER A 21 -32.18 66.24 -28.53
N LEU A 22 -31.28 66.72 -29.41
CA LEU A 22 -30.94 66.59 -30.84
C LEU A 22 -29.52 67.23 -31.05
N GLN A 23 -28.64 66.55 -31.80
CA GLN A 23 -27.64 67.04 -32.78
C GLN A 23 -26.40 67.93 -32.51
N SER A 24 -25.37 67.56 -33.31
CA SER A 24 -24.18 68.30 -33.81
C SER A 24 -22.91 68.12 -32.96
N HIS A 25 -21.70 67.80 -33.46
CA HIS A 25 -20.99 68.22 -34.68
C HIS A 25 -19.89 67.19 -35.07
N ARG A 26 -19.69 67.04 -36.40
CA ARG A 26 -18.45 66.86 -37.20
C ARG A 26 -17.35 65.82 -36.83
N ARG A 27 -17.01 65.02 -37.87
CA ARG A 27 -15.90 64.06 -38.01
C ARG A 27 -14.51 64.66 -37.74
N GLU A 28 -13.68 63.91 -37.04
CA GLU A 28 -12.23 63.82 -37.28
C GLU A 28 -11.76 62.37 -37.17
N THR A 29 -10.88 61.99 -38.10
CA THR A 29 -10.40 60.64 -38.40
C THR A 29 -9.54 60.05 -37.28
N ARG A 30 -9.96 58.92 -36.70
CA ARG A 30 -9.12 58.10 -35.80
C ARG A 30 -8.21 57.19 -36.61
N LYS A 31 -6.89 57.34 -36.43
CA LYS A 31 -5.91 56.27 -36.64
C LYS A 31 -6.12 55.20 -35.55
N PRO A 32 -6.00 53.89 -35.84
CA PRO A 32 -6.03 52.87 -34.80
C PRO A 32 -4.80 53.02 -33.90
N LEU A 33 -5.02 53.04 -32.58
CA LEU A 33 -3.97 52.91 -31.57
C LEU A 33 -3.38 51.49 -31.65
N GLU A 34 -2.05 51.43 -31.71
CA GLU A 34 -1.27 50.22 -31.46
C GLU A 34 -1.63 49.64 -30.10
N VAL A 35 -2.02 48.37 -30.11
CA VAL A 35 -2.13 47.55 -28.91
C VAL A 35 -0.71 47.10 -28.56
N GLU A 36 -0.14 47.66 -27.48
CA GLU A 36 1.07 47.13 -26.87
C GLU A 36 0.85 45.66 -26.50
N SER A 37 1.57 44.78 -27.19
CA SER A 37 1.64 43.36 -26.91
C SER A 37 2.36 43.12 -25.59
N VAL A 38 1.65 42.51 -24.64
CA VAL A 38 2.21 41.98 -23.39
C VAL A 38 3.36 41.01 -23.73
N PRO A 39 4.57 41.14 -23.12
CA PRO A 39 5.70 40.29 -23.47
C PRO A 39 5.43 38.84 -23.07
N SER A 40 5.60 37.94 -24.03
CA SER A 40 5.61 36.49 -23.81
C SER A 40 6.70 36.14 -22.79
N PRO A 41 6.41 35.35 -21.74
CA PRO A 41 7.45 34.91 -20.83
C PRO A 41 8.39 33.96 -21.56
N ASN A 42 9.65 34.41 -21.62
CA ASN A 42 10.83 33.70 -22.10
C ASN A 42 10.76 32.18 -21.87
N SER A 43 11.08 31.46 -22.94
CA SER A 43 11.63 30.12 -22.93
C SER A 43 12.79 30.04 -21.93
N ARG A 44 12.47 29.69 -20.69
CA ARG A 44 13.44 29.05 -19.81
C ARG A 44 13.67 27.68 -20.40
N GLU A 45 14.87 27.46 -20.89
CA GLU A 45 15.42 26.13 -21.11
C GLU A 45 15.05 25.29 -19.88
N VAL A 46 14.14 24.33 -20.10
CA VAL A 46 13.87 23.27 -19.15
C VAL A 46 15.17 22.49 -19.10
N GLY A 47 16.01 22.82 -18.12
CA GLY A 47 17.15 22.00 -17.76
C GLY A 47 16.65 20.57 -17.65
N GLY A 48 17.23 19.69 -18.46
CA GLY A 48 16.87 18.28 -18.52
C GLY A 48 16.89 17.72 -17.11
N VAL A 49 15.71 17.51 -16.54
CA VAL A 49 15.53 16.55 -15.47
C VAL A 49 15.76 15.22 -16.15
N SER A 50 16.96 14.66 -15.97
CA SER A 50 17.26 13.28 -16.34
C SER A 50 16.10 12.41 -15.90
N GLU A 51 15.44 11.71 -16.83
CA GLU A 51 14.43 10.71 -16.49
C GLU A 51 15.09 9.71 -15.53
N GLU A 52 14.85 9.85 -14.22
CA GLU A 52 15.34 8.90 -13.25
C GLU A 52 14.65 7.56 -13.53
N GLY A 53 15.42 6.60 -14.05
CA GLY A 53 14.89 5.33 -14.54
C GLY A 53 14.05 4.61 -13.49
N GLY A 54 12.79 4.34 -13.83
CA GLY A 54 11.90 3.53 -13.01
C GLY A 54 12.28 2.05 -13.01
N VAL A 55 11.67 1.25 -12.12
CA VAL A 55 11.91 -0.19 -12.02
C VAL A 55 10.78 -0.98 -12.65
N TYR A 56 11.04 -1.68 -13.75
CA TYR A 56 10.14 -2.68 -14.30
C TYR A 56 10.36 -4.02 -13.59
N LEU A 57 9.26 -4.69 -13.24
CA LEU A 57 9.30 -6.05 -12.70
C LEU A 57 8.53 -6.97 -13.64
N THR A 58 9.12 -8.09 -14.05
CA THR A 58 8.43 -9.12 -14.83
C THR A 58 8.58 -10.48 -14.16
N TRP A 59 7.58 -11.32 -14.35
CA TRP A 59 7.64 -12.73 -13.97
C TRP A 59 7.06 -13.58 -15.09
N GLU A 60 7.69 -14.72 -15.34
CA GLU A 60 7.31 -15.64 -16.41
C GLU A 60 7.36 -17.08 -15.92
N ASN A 61 6.30 -17.83 -16.23
CA ASN A 61 6.13 -19.24 -15.86
C ASN A 61 6.45 -19.46 -14.36
N LEU A 62 5.94 -18.59 -13.49
CA LEU A 62 6.22 -18.64 -12.06
C LEU A 62 5.40 -19.75 -11.40
N TRP A 63 6.10 -20.69 -10.77
CA TRP A 63 5.53 -21.76 -9.96
C TRP A 63 6.08 -21.70 -8.53
N VAL A 64 5.22 -21.92 -7.55
CA VAL A 64 5.62 -22.02 -6.14
C VAL A 64 5.04 -23.30 -5.55
N THR A 65 5.91 -24.13 -4.98
CA THR A 65 5.53 -25.39 -4.34
C THR A 65 6.04 -25.43 -2.91
N VAL A 66 5.21 -25.96 -2.01
CA VAL A 66 5.56 -26.16 -0.60
C VAL A 66 5.60 -27.65 -0.31
N SER A 67 6.64 -28.09 0.40
CA SER A 67 6.75 -29.45 0.88
C SER A 67 5.75 -29.67 2.02
N ASN A 68 4.86 -30.62 1.83
CA ASN A 68 3.98 -31.11 2.88
C ASN A 68 4.77 -32.22 3.57
N GLY A 69 5.06 -32.10 4.88
CA GLY A 69 5.99 -32.96 5.64
C GLY A 69 5.78 -34.48 5.59
N LYS A 70 4.77 -34.97 4.85
CA LYS A 70 4.50 -36.36 4.48
C LYS A 70 5.06 -36.75 3.09
N GLY A 71 6.07 -36.05 2.56
CA GLY A 71 6.72 -36.37 1.29
C GLY A 71 5.95 -35.97 0.02
N GLY A 72 4.86 -35.22 0.14
CA GLY A 72 4.11 -34.67 -0.99
C GLY A 72 4.40 -33.18 -1.18
N SER A 73 4.44 -32.68 -2.41
CA SER A 73 4.51 -31.24 -2.68
C SER A 73 3.13 -30.70 -3.08
N ARG A 74 2.75 -29.54 -2.52
CA ARG A 74 1.53 -28.82 -2.89
C ARG A 74 1.92 -27.59 -3.69
N SER A 75 1.37 -27.44 -4.90
CA SER A 75 1.52 -26.22 -5.67
C SER A 75 0.60 -25.12 -5.13
N ILE A 76 1.18 -23.98 -4.77
CA ILE A 76 0.48 -22.77 -4.34
C ILE A 76 0.25 -21.84 -5.53
N LEU A 77 1.26 -21.66 -6.39
CA LEU A 77 1.18 -20.85 -7.60
C LEU A 77 1.54 -21.69 -8.82
N GLN A 78 0.77 -21.52 -9.89
CA GLN A 78 0.81 -22.36 -11.08
C GLN A 78 0.82 -21.49 -12.34
N ASP A 79 1.98 -21.41 -13.00
CA ASP A 79 2.13 -20.82 -14.33
C ASP A 79 1.69 -19.35 -14.40
N LEU A 80 2.22 -18.53 -13.48
CA LEU A 80 1.93 -17.10 -13.44
C LEU A 80 2.89 -16.35 -14.36
N THR A 81 2.33 -15.49 -15.22
CA THR A 81 3.10 -14.56 -16.07
C THR A 81 2.47 -13.18 -16.01
N GLY A 82 3.28 -12.13 -15.88
CA GLY A 82 2.83 -10.75 -15.80
C GLY A 82 3.97 -9.76 -15.60
N TYR A 83 3.59 -8.48 -15.44
CA TYR A 83 4.55 -7.38 -15.30
C TYR A 83 4.05 -6.29 -14.34
N ALA A 84 4.93 -5.43 -13.87
CA ALA A 84 4.61 -4.18 -13.18
C ALA A 84 5.53 -3.08 -13.69
N ARG A 85 4.98 -1.86 -13.83
CA ARG A 85 5.67 -0.74 -14.47
C ARG A 85 5.85 0.46 -13.53
N PRO A 86 6.87 1.28 -13.78
CA PRO A 86 7.05 2.54 -13.10
C PRO A 86 5.86 3.46 -13.28
N GLY A 87 5.46 4.11 -12.19
CA GLY A 87 4.33 5.01 -12.20
C GLY A 87 3.02 4.29 -12.47
N GLU A 88 2.88 3.00 -12.14
CA GLU A 88 1.61 2.26 -12.15
C GLU A 88 1.41 1.52 -10.82
N VAL A 89 0.15 1.30 -10.47
CA VAL A 89 -0.29 0.52 -9.31
C VAL A 89 -0.95 -0.76 -9.79
N LEU A 90 -0.30 -1.88 -9.50
CA LEU A 90 -0.81 -3.22 -9.75
C LEU A 90 -1.50 -3.76 -8.49
N ALA A 91 -2.80 -4.03 -8.59
CA ALA A 91 -3.54 -4.72 -7.55
C ALA A 91 -3.57 -6.24 -7.79
N ILE A 92 -3.14 -7.02 -6.81
CA ILE A 92 -3.30 -8.48 -6.75
C ILE A 92 -4.53 -8.77 -5.91
N MET A 93 -5.56 -9.33 -6.53
CA MET A 93 -6.84 -9.67 -5.91
C MET A 93 -7.17 -11.14 -6.08
N GLY A 94 -7.99 -11.66 -5.18
CA GLY A 94 -8.47 -13.03 -5.24
C GLY A 94 -8.99 -13.52 -3.89
N PRO A 95 -9.69 -14.67 -3.86
CA PRO A 95 -10.22 -15.26 -2.64
C PRO A 95 -9.13 -15.52 -1.60
N SER A 96 -9.54 -15.73 -0.35
CA SER A 96 -8.63 -16.18 0.70
C SER A 96 -7.93 -17.49 0.28
N GLY A 97 -6.65 -17.61 0.60
CA GLY A 97 -5.85 -18.80 0.26
C GLY A 97 -5.52 -19.00 -1.23
N CYS A 98 -5.82 -18.04 -2.12
CA CYS A 98 -5.51 -18.20 -3.55
C CYS A 98 -4.03 -17.95 -3.92
N GLY A 99 -3.20 -17.53 -2.97
CA GLY A 99 -1.76 -17.29 -3.17
C GLY A 99 -1.36 -15.82 -3.35
N LYS A 100 -2.19 -14.83 -2.97
CA LYS A 100 -1.86 -13.39 -3.09
C LYS A 100 -0.56 -13.01 -2.40
N SER A 101 -0.45 -13.25 -1.09
CA SER A 101 0.75 -12.94 -0.31
C SER A 101 1.93 -13.79 -0.77
N THR A 102 1.70 -15.05 -1.16
CA THR A 102 2.76 -15.90 -1.75
C THR A 102 3.32 -15.33 -3.05
N LEU A 103 2.47 -14.78 -3.93
CA LEU A 103 2.93 -14.10 -5.15
C LEU A 103 3.71 -12.83 -4.77
N LEU A 104 3.17 -12.03 -3.84
CA LEU A 104 3.82 -10.80 -3.40
C LEU A 104 5.19 -11.06 -2.76
N ASP A 105 5.31 -12.07 -1.90
CA ASP A 105 6.55 -12.53 -1.28
C ASP A 105 7.55 -13.09 -2.30
N ALA A 106 7.08 -13.84 -3.31
CA ALA A 106 7.92 -14.34 -4.39
C ALA A 106 8.51 -13.19 -5.21
N LEU A 107 7.67 -12.22 -5.58
CA LEU A 107 8.09 -11.02 -6.31
C LEU A 107 9.04 -10.14 -5.51
N ALA A 108 8.88 -10.08 -4.19
CA ALA A 108 9.76 -9.38 -3.27
C ALA A 108 11.04 -10.14 -2.92
N GLY A 109 11.21 -11.38 -3.41
CA GLY A 109 12.38 -12.23 -3.11
C GLY A 109 12.46 -12.68 -1.65
N ARG A 110 11.32 -12.72 -0.94
CA ARG A 110 11.20 -13.10 0.48
C ARG A 110 10.79 -14.56 0.68
N LEU A 111 10.41 -15.23 -0.38
CA LEU A 111 9.86 -16.57 -0.32
C LEU A 111 10.96 -17.63 -0.08
N GLU A 112 10.82 -18.40 1.00
CA GLU A 112 11.74 -19.51 1.36
C GLU A 112 11.36 -20.87 0.72
N ALA A 113 10.33 -20.88 -0.13
CA ALA A 113 9.79 -22.10 -0.77
C ALA A 113 10.44 -22.43 -2.11
N ASN A 114 10.19 -23.65 -2.62
CA ASN A 114 10.67 -24.06 -3.94
C ASN A 114 9.95 -23.29 -5.04
N GLN A 115 10.68 -22.41 -5.71
CA GLN A 115 10.21 -21.57 -6.80
C GLN A 115 10.83 -22.01 -8.14
N SER A 116 10.00 -22.08 -9.18
CA SER A 116 10.42 -22.25 -10.58
C SER A 116 9.92 -21.08 -11.42
N GLY A 117 10.52 -20.88 -12.60
CA GLY A 117 10.24 -19.74 -13.48
C GLY A 117 11.29 -18.64 -13.37
N SER A 118 11.00 -17.49 -13.98
CA SER A 118 11.89 -16.33 -13.94
C SER A 118 11.18 -15.11 -13.33
N ILE A 119 11.90 -14.38 -12.49
CA ILE A 119 11.52 -13.03 -12.03
C ILE A 119 12.69 -12.14 -12.42
N LEU A 120 12.40 -11.08 -13.18
CA LEU A 120 13.41 -10.19 -13.74
C LEU A 120 13.09 -8.75 -13.34
N VAL A 121 14.13 -8.02 -12.96
CA VAL A 121 14.09 -6.60 -12.61
C VAL A 121 14.82 -5.86 -13.73
N ASN A 122 14.12 -4.98 -14.46
CA ASN A 122 14.65 -4.32 -15.66
C ASN A 122 15.29 -5.32 -16.65
N GLY A 123 14.61 -6.44 -16.89
CA GLY A 123 15.06 -7.51 -17.80
C GLY A 123 16.19 -8.41 -17.27
N ARG A 124 16.71 -8.17 -16.06
CA ARG A 124 17.82 -8.93 -15.47
C ARG A 124 17.41 -9.73 -14.24
N LYS A 125 17.95 -10.93 -14.09
CA LYS A 125 17.79 -11.74 -12.87
C LYS A 125 18.67 -11.15 -11.77
N GLN A 126 18.12 -10.22 -10.99
CA GLN A 126 18.83 -9.51 -9.94
C GLN A 126 18.20 -9.77 -8.57
N THR A 127 19.03 -9.98 -7.55
CA THR A 127 18.56 -9.92 -6.16
C THR A 127 18.21 -8.48 -5.81
N LEU A 128 16.99 -8.26 -5.33
CA LEU A 128 16.54 -6.93 -4.90
C LEU A 128 17.48 -6.41 -3.81
N ALA A 129 18.18 -5.31 -4.10
CA ALA A 129 19.09 -4.68 -3.15
C ALA A 129 18.29 -3.89 -2.10
N TYR A 130 18.83 -3.82 -0.88
CA TYR A 130 18.26 -2.98 0.17
C TYR A 130 18.11 -1.53 -0.32
N GLY A 131 17.00 -0.88 0.04
CA GLY A 131 16.66 0.48 -0.39
C GLY A 131 16.14 0.61 -1.83
N THR A 132 16.35 -0.39 -2.69
CA THR A 132 15.71 -0.41 -4.02
C THR A 132 14.24 -0.79 -3.93
N SER A 133 13.95 -1.78 -3.07
CA SER A 133 12.60 -2.25 -2.80
C SER A 133 12.25 -2.13 -1.33
N ALA A 134 10.96 -1.89 -1.04
CA ALA A 134 10.42 -1.96 0.32
C ALA A 134 9.19 -2.87 0.35
N TYR A 135 8.95 -3.49 1.51
CA TYR A 135 7.83 -4.41 1.73
C TYR A 135 7.08 -4.02 2.99
N VAL A 136 5.82 -3.60 2.83
CA VAL A 136 4.92 -3.31 3.95
C VAL A 136 4.11 -4.57 4.23
N THR A 137 4.34 -5.18 5.38
CA THR A 137 3.60 -6.37 5.83
C THR A 137 2.16 -6.03 6.21
N GLN A 138 1.29 -7.04 6.27
CA GLN A 138 -0.08 -6.86 6.74
C GLN A 138 -0.14 -6.36 8.21
N ASP A 139 0.68 -6.94 9.09
CA ASP A 139 0.74 -6.55 10.50
C ASP A 139 1.61 -5.32 10.73
N ASP A 140 1.07 -4.32 11.41
CA ASP A 140 1.79 -3.10 11.81
C ASP A 140 2.54 -3.33 13.14
N THR A 141 3.85 -3.58 13.09
CA THR A 141 4.69 -3.75 14.29
C THR A 141 5.25 -2.40 14.79
N LEU A 142 4.36 -1.50 15.21
CA LEU A 142 4.74 -0.19 15.73
C LEU A 142 4.84 -0.17 17.27
N LEU A 143 5.88 0.47 17.81
CA LEU A 143 6.00 0.71 19.25
C LEU A 143 4.96 1.74 19.70
N THR A 144 3.94 1.26 20.41
CA THR A 144 2.74 2.03 20.77
C THR A 144 3.02 3.20 21.73
N THR A 145 4.12 3.16 22.48
CA THR A 145 4.54 4.22 23.43
C THR A 145 5.19 5.43 22.76
N LEU A 146 5.65 5.27 21.51
CA LEU A 146 6.29 6.33 20.75
C LEU A 146 5.25 7.23 20.10
N THR A 147 5.65 8.47 19.84
CA THR A 147 4.93 9.37 18.95
C THR A 147 5.17 9.02 17.48
N VAL A 148 4.29 9.50 16.59
CA VAL A 148 4.47 9.33 15.14
C VAL A 148 5.83 9.82 14.69
N GLY A 149 6.21 11.05 15.08
CA GLY A 149 7.51 11.64 14.76
C GLY A 149 8.65 10.79 15.28
N GLU A 150 8.63 10.39 16.56
CA GLU A 150 9.68 9.54 17.13
C GLU A 150 9.85 8.22 16.36
N ALA A 151 8.75 7.53 16.03
CA ALA A 151 8.81 6.27 15.31
C ALA A 151 9.49 6.45 13.94
N VAL A 152 9.08 7.45 13.16
CA VAL A 152 9.66 7.72 11.84
C VAL A 152 11.11 8.20 11.95
N TYR A 153 11.44 9.11 12.88
CA TYR A 153 12.80 9.61 13.07
C TYR A 153 13.77 8.54 13.54
N TYR A 154 13.35 7.61 14.40
CA TYR A 154 14.18 6.48 14.79
C TYR A 154 14.43 5.56 13.61
N SER A 155 13.40 5.25 12.81
CA SER A 155 13.56 4.46 11.59
C SER A 155 14.49 5.13 10.58
N ALA A 156 14.35 6.44 10.38
CA ALA A 156 15.22 7.21 9.48
C ALA A 156 16.70 7.13 9.89
N GLN A 157 16.97 7.26 11.19
CA GLN A 157 18.35 7.15 11.69
C GLN A 157 18.95 5.73 11.54
N LEU A 158 18.12 4.69 11.57
CA LEU A 158 18.55 3.29 11.46
C LEU A 158 18.70 2.82 10.00
N GLN A 159 17.80 3.24 9.12
CA GLN A 159 17.72 2.78 7.75
C GLN A 159 18.53 3.63 6.76
N LEU A 160 18.65 4.94 7.01
CA LEU A 160 19.34 5.83 6.07
C LEU A 160 20.88 5.75 6.24
N PRO A 161 21.64 5.91 5.14
CA PRO A 161 23.10 5.89 5.11
C PRO A 161 23.76 6.78 6.17
N ASP A 162 24.92 6.36 6.69
CA ASP A 162 25.73 7.19 7.61
C ASP A 162 26.38 8.40 6.92
N SER A 163 26.48 8.39 5.58
CA SER A 163 26.89 9.55 4.77
C SER A 163 25.92 10.72 4.89
N MET A 164 24.66 10.47 5.26
CA MET A 164 23.64 11.48 5.46
C MET A 164 23.69 12.04 6.89
N SER A 165 23.76 13.36 7.01
CA SER A 165 23.77 14.05 8.30
C SER A 165 22.46 13.84 9.07
N LYS A 166 22.48 14.04 10.39
CA LYS A 166 21.27 13.93 11.23
C LYS A 166 20.15 14.88 10.78
N GLN A 167 20.52 16.05 10.26
CA GLN A 167 19.56 17.04 9.78
C GLN A 167 18.90 16.56 8.48
N GLU A 168 19.69 16.07 7.52
CA GLU A 168 19.15 15.51 6.26
C GLU A 168 18.27 14.27 6.52
N LYS A 169 18.66 13.39 7.46
CA LYS A 169 17.82 12.24 7.86
C LYS A 169 16.49 12.69 8.45
N LYS A 170 16.48 13.78 9.22
CA LYS A 170 15.26 14.37 9.79
C LYS A 170 14.39 15.00 8.71
N GLU A 171 14.96 15.78 7.81
CA GLU A 171 14.25 16.40 6.68
C GLU A 171 13.62 15.34 5.78
N ARG A 172 14.33 14.23 5.53
CA ARG A 172 13.80 13.06 4.83
C ARG A 172 12.56 12.50 5.54
N ALA A 173 12.64 12.30 6.85
CA ALA A 173 11.50 11.83 7.64
C ALA A 173 10.31 12.81 7.62
N ASP A 174 10.57 14.12 7.76
CA ASP A 174 9.55 15.17 7.72
C ASP A 174 8.82 15.20 6.36
N MET A 175 9.57 15.02 5.27
CA MET A 175 9.02 14.88 3.92
C MET A 175 8.10 13.67 3.81
N THR A 176 8.53 12.51 4.28
CA THR A 176 7.72 11.28 4.24
C THR A 176 6.45 11.38 5.10
N ILE A 177 6.55 12.01 6.28
CA ILE A 177 5.38 12.29 7.14
C ILE A 177 4.37 13.18 6.42
N LYS A 178 4.86 14.17 5.67
CA LYS A 178 4.02 15.06 4.86
C LYS A 178 3.38 14.32 3.67
N GLU A 179 4.13 13.50 2.93
CA GLU A 179 3.62 12.66 1.84
C GLU A 179 2.44 11.79 2.30
N MET A 180 2.55 11.22 3.51
CA MET A 180 1.52 10.38 4.10
C MET A 180 0.43 11.15 4.86
N GLY A 181 0.46 12.49 4.86
CA GLY A 181 -0.55 13.34 5.50
C GLY A 181 -0.67 13.10 7.01
N LEU A 182 0.47 13.04 7.70
CA LEU A 182 0.57 12.75 9.14
C LEU A 182 1.07 13.94 9.99
N GLN A 183 1.17 15.12 9.39
CA GLN A 183 1.75 16.33 10.00
C GLN A 183 1.06 16.71 11.32
N ASP A 184 -0.28 16.69 11.35
CA ASP A 184 -1.06 17.04 12.54
C ASP A 184 -0.92 16.04 13.69
N SER A 185 -0.42 14.84 13.39
CA SER A 185 -0.28 13.75 14.36
C SER A 185 1.17 13.49 14.77
N ILE A 186 2.12 14.32 14.34
CA ILE A 186 3.56 14.08 14.54
C ILE A 186 3.93 13.93 16.02
N ASN A 187 3.31 14.72 16.90
CA ASN A 187 3.55 14.69 18.35
C ASN A 187 2.56 13.79 19.11
N THR A 188 1.67 13.10 18.40
CA THR A 188 0.66 12.21 18.99
C THR A 188 1.23 10.81 19.17
N ARG A 189 0.98 10.19 20.33
CA ARG A 189 1.37 8.80 20.59
C ARG A 189 0.63 7.85 19.66
N ILE A 190 1.33 6.83 19.18
CA ILE A 190 0.75 5.78 18.34
C ILE A 190 -0.39 5.07 19.09
N GLY A 191 -0.17 4.79 20.37
CA GLY A 191 -1.19 4.19 21.25
C GLY A 191 -1.47 2.72 20.92
N GLY A 192 -1.95 1.99 21.91
CA GLY A 192 -2.07 0.53 21.88
C GLY A 192 -3.29 0.04 22.62
N TRP A 193 -3.30 -1.24 22.95
CA TRP A 193 -4.37 -1.82 23.76
C TRP A 193 -4.40 -1.13 25.13
N GLY A 194 -5.53 -0.47 25.45
CA GLY A 194 -5.71 0.28 26.70
C GLY A 194 -5.15 1.71 26.73
N VAL A 195 -4.45 2.19 25.70
CA VAL A 195 -3.92 3.56 25.62
C VAL A 195 -4.37 4.24 24.34
N LYS A 196 -5.16 5.31 24.47
CA LYS A 196 -5.63 6.10 23.32
C LYS A 196 -4.44 6.67 22.54
N GLY A 197 -4.50 6.55 21.22
CA GLY A 197 -3.52 7.12 20.30
C GLY A 197 -4.15 7.49 18.96
N ILE A 198 -3.37 7.39 17.89
CA ILE A 198 -3.81 7.68 16.52
C ILE A 198 -4.80 6.62 15.99
N SER A 199 -5.58 6.97 14.97
CA SER A 199 -6.56 6.07 14.34
C SER A 199 -5.89 4.90 13.61
N GLY A 200 -6.64 3.82 13.34
CA GLY A 200 -6.12 2.66 12.59
C GLY A 200 -5.53 3.06 11.23
N GLY A 201 -6.23 3.91 10.46
CA GLY A 201 -5.74 4.40 9.19
C GLY A 201 -4.48 5.27 9.34
N GLN A 202 -4.34 6.04 10.43
CA GLN A 202 -3.10 6.77 10.72
C GLN A 202 -1.95 5.80 11.07
N LYS A 203 -2.19 4.76 11.89
CA LYS A 203 -1.19 3.71 12.19
C LYS A 203 -0.68 3.06 10.92
N ARG A 204 -1.59 2.71 10.01
CA ARG A 204 -1.24 2.10 8.73
C ARG A 204 -0.36 3.01 7.87
N ARG A 205 -0.68 4.30 7.81
CA ARG A 205 0.17 5.30 7.12
C ARG A 205 1.53 5.47 7.79
N VAL A 206 1.63 5.36 9.11
CA VAL A 206 2.93 5.38 9.82
C VAL A 206 3.77 4.15 9.47
N SER A 207 3.15 2.97 9.40
CA SER A 207 3.81 1.73 8.98
C SER A 207 4.40 1.86 7.57
N ILE A 208 3.61 2.34 6.61
CA ILE A 208 4.08 2.64 5.25
C ILE A 208 5.19 3.71 5.26
N CYS A 209 5.02 4.78 6.04
CA CYS A 209 5.99 5.87 6.18
C CYS A 209 7.37 5.34 6.60
N VAL A 210 7.43 4.40 7.54
CA VAL A 210 8.69 3.79 8.01
C VAL A 210 9.40 2.99 6.91
N GLU A 211 8.66 2.34 6.01
CA GLU A 211 9.24 1.51 4.95
C GLU A 211 9.71 2.32 3.73
N ILE A 212 9.12 3.48 3.48
CA ILE A 212 9.43 4.30 2.29
C ILE A 212 10.52 5.37 2.53
N LEU A 213 11.10 5.45 3.73
CA LEU A 213 12.16 6.42 4.08
C LEU A 213 13.35 6.37 3.12
N THR A 214 13.65 5.18 2.61
CA THR A 214 14.73 4.93 1.63
C THR A 214 14.41 5.39 0.21
N HIS A 215 13.20 5.91 -0.05
CA HIS A 215 12.65 6.20 -1.37
C HIS A 215 12.77 5.00 -2.33
N PRO A 216 12.13 3.87 -2.00
CA PRO A 216 12.18 2.67 -2.84
C PRO A 216 11.53 2.95 -4.19
N LYS A 217 12.15 2.45 -5.27
CA LYS A 217 11.58 2.48 -6.62
C LYS A 217 10.57 1.35 -6.84
N LEU A 218 10.64 0.29 -6.03
CA LEU A 218 9.72 -0.84 -6.06
C LEU A 218 9.07 -1.01 -4.67
N LEU A 219 7.76 -0.85 -4.59
CA LEU A 219 7.02 -0.91 -3.33
C LEU A 219 6.03 -2.07 -3.35
N PHE A 220 6.16 -2.97 -2.38
CA PHE A 220 5.22 -4.06 -2.15
C PHE A 220 4.36 -3.76 -0.92
N LEU A 221 3.04 -3.90 -1.05
CA LEU A 221 2.07 -3.62 0.01
C LEU A 221 1.17 -4.83 0.23
N ASP A 222 1.33 -5.52 1.36
CA ASP A 222 0.51 -6.68 1.69
C ASP A 222 -0.73 -6.25 2.48
N GLU A 223 -1.89 -6.30 1.85
CA GLU A 223 -3.20 -5.87 2.37
C GLU A 223 -3.15 -4.51 3.11
N PRO A 224 -2.81 -3.39 2.42
CA PRO A 224 -2.69 -2.07 3.03
C PRO A 224 -4.00 -1.56 3.65
N THR A 225 -5.15 -2.11 3.26
CA THR A 225 -6.48 -1.71 3.73
C THR A 225 -7.08 -2.67 4.75
N SER A 226 -6.36 -3.72 5.17
CA SER A 226 -6.87 -4.72 6.11
C SER A 226 -7.22 -4.09 7.46
N GLY A 227 -8.40 -4.41 8.01
CA GLY A 227 -8.86 -3.89 9.30
C GLY A 227 -9.24 -2.41 9.33
N LEU A 228 -9.31 -1.73 8.17
CA LEU A 228 -9.74 -0.34 8.05
C LEU A 228 -11.19 -0.25 7.53
N ASP A 229 -11.87 0.83 7.89
CA ASP A 229 -13.13 1.19 7.24
C ASP A 229 -12.88 1.72 5.80
N SER A 230 -13.94 1.84 5.00
CA SER A 230 -13.84 2.25 3.59
C SER A 230 -13.22 3.64 3.41
N ALA A 231 -13.53 4.59 4.29
CA ALA A 231 -13.03 5.96 4.19
C ALA A 231 -11.53 6.04 4.52
N ALA A 232 -11.10 5.37 5.59
CA ALA A 232 -9.70 5.26 5.97
C ALA A 232 -8.90 4.50 4.90
N SER A 233 -9.46 3.43 4.35
CA SER A 233 -8.87 2.66 3.24
C SER A 233 -8.66 3.52 2.01
N TYR A 234 -9.70 4.26 1.58
CA TYR A 234 -9.60 5.20 0.47
C TYR A 234 -8.54 6.25 0.72
N TYR A 235 -8.51 6.85 1.92
CA TYR A 235 -7.55 7.88 2.22
C TYR A 235 -6.10 7.35 2.23
N VAL A 236 -5.86 6.15 2.78
CA VAL A 236 -4.55 5.47 2.70
C VAL A 236 -4.14 5.28 1.23
N MET A 237 -5.02 4.68 0.43
CA MET A 237 -4.72 4.40 -0.97
C MET A 237 -4.56 5.67 -1.82
N SER A 238 -5.36 6.71 -1.57
CA SER A 238 -5.26 8.01 -2.26
C SER A 238 -3.89 8.67 -2.08
N ARG A 239 -3.24 8.47 -0.92
CA ARG A 239 -1.87 8.95 -0.66
C ARG A 239 -0.83 8.16 -1.45
N ILE A 240 -1.01 6.84 -1.54
CA ILE A 240 -0.11 5.93 -2.26
C ILE A 240 -0.20 6.14 -3.78
N VAL A 241 -1.40 6.39 -4.32
CA VAL A 241 -1.60 6.61 -5.76
C VAL A 241 -1.41 8.07 -6.18
N GLY A 242 -1.23 8.98 -5.21
CA GLY A 242 -1.04 10.41 -5.47
C GLY A 242 0.21 10.67 -6.33
N PRO A 243 0.21 11.72 -7.17
CA PRO A 243 1.27 11.96 -8.15
C PRO A 243 2.66 12.07 -7.51
N ASP A 244 2.77 12.79 -6.39
CA ASP A 244 4.04 12.96 -5.67
C ASP A 244 4.59 11.62 -5.15
N PHE A 245 3.70 10.71 -4.72
CA PHE A 245 4.09 9.40 -4.21
C PHE A 245 4.39 8.41 -5.35
N ARG A 246 3.59 8.44 -6.41
CA ARG A 246 3.63 7.47 -7.49
C ARG A 246 4.77 7.74 -8.48
N HIS A 247 5.27 8.97 -8.56
CA HIS A 247 6.29 9.35 -9.53
C HIS A 247 7.56 8.48 -9.40
N GLY A 248 7.92 7.79 -10.49
CA GLY A 248 9.09 6.92 -10.56
C GLY A 248 9.00 5.62 -9.75
N ARG A 249 7.91 5.36 -9.02
CA ARG A 249 7.71 4.15 -8.20
C ARG A 249 6.82 3.13 -8.91
N THR A 250 7.21 1.87 -8.84
CA THR A 250 6.38 0.72 -9.24
C THR A 250 5.74 0.16 -7.98
N ILE A 251 4.41 0.15 -7.93
CA ILE A 251 3.68 -0.23 -6.72
C ILE A 251 2.89 -1.51 -6.99
N ILE A 252 3.11 -2.53 -6.18
CA ILE A 252 2.36 -3.79 -6.23
C ILE A 252 1.69 -3.99 -4.87
N THR A 253 0.38 -4.14 -4.88
CA THR A 253 -0.40 -4.30 -3.64
C THR A 253 -1.29 -5.52 -3.70
N SER A 254 -1.28 -6.36 -2.66
CA SER A 254 -2.34 -7.35 -2.44
C SER A 254 -3.51 -6.65 -1.75
N ILE A 255 -4.73 -6.83 -2.25
CA ILE A 255 -5.93 -6.23 -1.63
C ILE A 255 -7.06 -7.24 -1.60
N HIS A 256 -7.68 -7.37 -0.43
CA HIS A 256 -8.86 -8.17 -0.20
C HIS A 256 -10.10 -7.27 -0.23
N GLN A 257 -10.97 -7.50 -1.23
CA GLN A 257 -12.30 -6.88 -1.34
C GLN A 257 -12.35 -5.33 -1.16
N PRO A 258 -11.77 -4.55 -2.09
CA PRO A 258 -11.81 -3.09 -2.01
C PRO A 258 -13.20 -2.51 -2.29
N SER A 259 -13.50 -1.34 -1.71
CA SER A 259 -14.63 -0.52 -2.15
C SER A 259 -14.46 -0.10 -3.62
N SER A 260 -15.56 0.26 -4.30
CA SER A 260 -15.50 0.71 -5.69
C SER A 260 -14.60 1.94 -5.87
N GLU A 261 -14.57 2.85 -4.89
CA GLU A 261 -13.68 4.03 -4.91
C GLU A 261 -12.21 3.63 -4.85
N VAL A 262 -11.85 2.66 -3.98
CA VAL A 262 -10.48 2.13 -3.90
C VAL A 262 -10.13 1.36 -5.16
N PHE A 263 -11.05 0.55 -5.69
CA PHE A 263 -10.83 -0.23 -6.91
C PHE A 263 -10.54 0.65 -8.12
N ALA A 264 -11.19 1.82 -8.21
CA ALA A 264 -10.97 2.78 -9.28
C ALA A 264 -9.56 3.42 -9.28
N LEU A 265 -8.79 3.28 -8.19
CA LEU A 265 -7.44 3.82 -8.09
C LEU A 265 -6.37 2.93 -8.74
N PHE A 266 -6.69 1.69 -9.11
CA PHE A 266 -5.72 0.76 -9.69
C PHE A 266 -5.62 0.91 -11.20
N ASP A 267 -4.38 0.88 -11.72
CA ASP A 267 -4.15 0.88 -13.15
C ASP A 267 -4.32 -0.53 -13.72
N ASN A 268 -3.71 -1.51 -13.05
CA ASN A 268 -3.71 -2.90 -13.45
C ASN A 268 -4.25 -3.80 -12.33
N LEU A 269 -4.85 -4.92 -12.74
CA LEU A 269 -5.43 -5.94 -11.89
C LEU A 269 -4.83 -7.29 -12.26
N CYS A 270 -4.29 -8.01 -11.27
CA CYS A 270 -3.96 -9.42 -11.33
C CYS A 270 -4.97 -10.18 -10.46
N LEU A 271 -5.87 -10.92 -11.09
CA LEU A 271 -6.91 -11.69 -10.42
C LEU A 271 -6.50 -13.15 -10.33
N LEU A 272 -6.39 -13.67 -9.11
CA LEU A 272 -5.94 -15.02 -8.81
C LEU A 272 -7.06 -15.87 -8.21
N SER A 273 -7.15 -17.12 -8.65
CA SER A 273 -7.96 -18.15 -8.00
C SER A 273 -7.24 -19.49 -7.98
N SER A 274 -7.16 -20.12 -6.80
CA SER A 274 -6.45 -21.39 -6.59
C SER A 274 -5.04 -21.42 -7.19
N GLY A 275 -4.27 -20.34 -7.04
CA GLY A 275 -2.91 -20.27 -7.55
C GLY A 275 -2.78 -20.05 -9.06
N ARG A 276 -3.85 -19.79 -9.78
CA ARG A 276 -3.86 -19.56 -11.24
C ARG A 276 -4.37 -18.16 -11.56
N THR A 277 -3.85 -17.55 -12.62
CA THR A 277 -4.32 -16.25 -13.11
C THR A 277 -5.64 -16.40 -13.86
N VAL A 278 -6.69 -15.76 -13.34
CA VAL A 278 -8.00 -15.65 -13.98
C VAL A 278 -8.05 -14.48 -14.95
N TYR A 279 -7.40 -13.38 -14.59
CA TYR A 279 -7.30 -12.18 -15.42
C TYR A 279 -6.05 -11.41 -15.04
N PHE A 280 -5.35 -10.85 -16.03
CA PHE A 280 -4.32 -9.85 -15.81
C PHE A 280 -4.40 -8.77 -16.90
N GLY A 281 -4.36 -7.51 -16.49
CA GLY A 281 -4.42 -6.36 -17.40
C GLY A 281 -5.04 -5.13 -16.74
N PRO A 282 -5.48 -4.13 -17.52
CA PRO A 282 -6.05 -2.90 -16.98
C PRO A 282 -7.26 -3.17 -16.08
N ALA A 283 -7.32 -2.55 -14.90
CA ALA A 283 -8.39 -2.79 -13.93
C ALA A 283 -9.78 -2.44 -14.50
N ARG A 284 -9.86 -1.33 -15.25
CA ARG A 284 -11.08 -0.88 -15.94
C ARG A 284 -11.65 -1.87 -16.97
N ALA A 285 -10.80 -2.71 -17.56
CA ALA A 285 -11.20 -3.67 -18.59
C ALA A 285 -11.66 -5.03 -18.00
N ALA A 286 -11.48 -5.24 -16.69
CA ALA A 286 -11.86 -6.48 -16.04
C ALA A 286 -13.37 -6.75 -16.15
N ASN A 287 -14.22 -5.73 -16.00
CA ASN A 287 -15.67 -5.91 -16.09
C ASN A 287 -16.10 -6.39 -17.48
N GLU A 288 -15.52 -5.82 -18.54
CA GLU A 288 -15.77 -6.24 -19.92
C GLU A 288 -15.33 -7.69 -20.18
N PHE A 289 -14.19 -8.10 -19.62
CA PHE A 289 -13.72 -9.49 -19.69
C PHE A 289 -14.73 -10.46 -19.07
N PHE A 290 -15.24 -10.15 -17.87
CA PHE A 290 -16.25 -10.97 -17.20
C PHE A 290 -17.58 -11.02 -17.98
N SER A 291 -18.06 -9.88 -18.48
CA SER A 291 -19.27 -9.81 -19.31
C SER A 291 -19.17 -10.63 -20.59
N ARG A 292 -18.04 -10.55 -21.32
CA ARG A 292 -17.83 -11.32 -22.56
C ARG A 292 -17.81 -12.83 -22.36
N ASN A 293 -17.42 -13.28 -21.16
CA ASN A 293 -17.37 -14.69 -20.81
C ASN A 293 -18.65 -15.19 -20.11
N GLY A 294 -19.74 -14.42 -20.16
CA GLY A 294 -21.05 -14.84 -19.65
C GLY A 294 -21.30 -14.53 -18.17
N PHE A 295 -20.43 -13.74 -17.52
CA PHE A 295 -20.54 -13.38 -16.11
C PHE A 295 -20.59 -11.86 -15.89
N PRO A 296 -21.55 -11.13 -16.49
CA PRO A 296 -21.61 -9.68 -16.36
C PRO A 296 -21.84 -9.25 -14.92
N CYS A 297 -21.19 -8.16 -14.50
CA CYS A 297 -21.43 -7.57 -13.20
C CYS A 297 -22.83 -6.94 -13.13
N PRO A 298 -23.64 -7.24 -12.09
CA PRO A 298 -24.93 -6.60 -11.88
C PRO A 298 -24.82 -5.08 -11.70
N THR A 299 -25.82 -4.34 -12.18
CA THR A 299 -25.81 -2.86 -12.32
C THR A 299 -25.61 -2.07 -11.03
N LEU A 300 -25.87 -2.68 -9.86
CA LEU A 300 -25.76 -2.04 -8.54
C LEU A 300 -24.78 -2.78 -7.61
N GLN A 301 -23.98 -3.69 -8.16
CA GLN A 301 -22.98 -4.43 -7.40
C GLN A 301 -21.59 -3.83 -7.61
N ASN A 302 -20.79 -3.83 -6.55
CA ASN A 302 -19.39 -3.48 -6.65
C ASN A 302 -18.65 -4.51 -7.54
N PRO A 303 -17.93 -4.09 -8.60
CA PRO A 303 -17.24 -5.00 -9.49
C PRO A 303 -16.23 -5.91 -8.78
N SER A 304 -15.50 -5.39 -7.79
CA SER A 304 -14.55 -6.20 -7.02
C SER A 304 -15.23 -7.36 -6.29
N ASP A 305 -16.39 -7.10 -5.66
CA ASP A 305 -17.19 -8.12 -4.97
C ASP A 305 -17.71 -9.17 -5.94
N HIS A 306 -18.18 -8.74 -7.11
CA HIS A 306 -18.66 -9.64 -8.17
C HIS A 306 -17.54 -10.57 -8.67
N PHE A 307 -16.34 -10.02 -8.95
CA PHE A 307 -15.20 -10.82 -9.40
C PHE A 307 -14.83 -11.87 -8.35
N LEU A 308 -14.70 -11.45 -7.09
CA LEU A 308 -14.35 -12.35 -5.98
C LEU A 308 -15.42 -13.43 -5.78
N LYS A 309 -16.72 -13.09 -5.80
CA LYS A 309 -17.82 -14.05 -5.66
C LYS A 309 -17.88 -15.04 -6.83
N THR A 310 -17.48 -14.61 -8.02
CA THR A 310 -17.46 -15.47 -9.22
C THR A 310 -16.33 -16.50 -9.16
N ILE A 311 -15.16 -16.10 -8.66
CA ILE A 311 -13.94 -16.93 -8.67
C ILE A 311 -13.65 -17.66 -7.35
N ASN A 312 -14.55 -17.55 -6.36
CA ASN A 312 -14.42 -18.21 -5.06
C ASN A 312 -15.07 -19.59 -5.09
N LYS A 313 -14.33 -20.61 -4.65
CA LYS A 313 -14.76 -22.00 -4.56
C LYS A 313 -15.45 -22.33 -3.24
N ASP A 314 -15.15 -21.59 -2.18
CA ASP A 314 -15.59 -21.91 -0.82
C ASP A 314 -17.07 -21.58 -0.56
N PHE A 315 -17.72 -20.83 -1.46
CA PHE A 315 -19.13 -20.46 -1.36
C PHE A 315 -19.92 -21.13 -2.49
N GLU A 316 -20.31 -22.38 -2.27
CA GLU A 316 -21.10 -23.17 -3.23
C GLU A 316 -22.59 -22.78 -3.27
N GLU A 317 -23.14 -22.12 -2.24
CA GLU A 317 -24.61 -22.11 -2.05
C GLU A 317 -25.41 -20.82 -2.41
N ASP A 318 -24.84 -19.61 -2.52
CA ASP A 318 -25.70 -18.39 -2.54
C ASP A 318 -25.62 -17.47 -3.77
N ILE A 319 -26.08 -17.94 -4.94
CA ILE A 319 -26.52 -17.01 -6.00
C ILE A 319 -27.87 -17.47 -6.57
N GLU A 320 -28.94 -16.98 -5.94
CA GLU A 320 -30.15 -16.66 -6.69
C GLU A 320 -29.82 -15.63 -7.77
N GLN A 321 -30.36 -15.85 -8.97
CA GLN A 321 -30.43 -14.99 -10.17
C GLN A 321 -29.40 -15.21 -11.29
N GLY A 322 -29.90 -15.70 -12.43
CA GLY A 322 -29.29 -15.55 -13.76
C GLY A 322 -29.43 -16.76 -14.67
N LEU A 323 -30.07 -16.60 -15.83
CA LEU A 323 -30.41 -17.63 -16.82
C LEU A 323 -29.20 -18.44 -17.33
N GLY A 324 -29.11 -19.71 -16.92
CA GLY A 324 -28.15 -20.69 -17.43
C GLY A 324 -27.81 -21.70 -16.34
N GLY A 325 -28.13 -22.99 -16.56
CA GLY A 325 -28.05 -24.06 -15.56
C GLY A 325 -26.77 -24.03 -14.70
N LYS A 326 -26.92 -24.37 -13.42
CA LYS A 326 -25.87 -24.36 -12.39
C LYS A 326 -24.58 -25.03 -12.88
N LYS A 327 -23.61 -24.24 -13.35
CA LYS A 327 -22.24 -24.70 -13.53
C LYS A 327 -21.55 -24.65 -12.15
N PRO A 328 -20.83 -25.70 -11.74
CA PRO A 328 -20.00 -25.65 -10.54
C PRO A 328 -18.97 -24.53 -10.64
N LYS A 329 -18.59 -23.93 -9.49
CA LYS A 329 -17.68 -22.79 -9.44
C LYS A 329 -16.31 -23.11 -10.04
N GLU A 330 -15.85 -24.35 -9.91
CA GLU A 330 -14.64 -24.88 -10.53
C GLU A 330 -14.70 -24.75 -12.05
N GLU A 331 -15.83 -25.13 -12.66
CA GLU A 331 -16.03 -25.04 -14.11
C GLU A 331 -16.04 -23.57 -14.55
N VAL A 332 -16.66 -22.68 -13.78
CA VAL A 332 -16.64 -21.23 -14.05
C VAL A 332 -15.20 -20.69 -14.03
N ILE A 333 -14.41 -21.06 -13.03
CA ILE A 333 -13.01 -20.64 -12.91
C ILE A 333 -12.19 -21.18 -14.08
N ASP A 334 -12.37 -22.44 -14.46
CA ASP A 334 -11.65 -23.05 -15.58
C ASP A 334 -12.05 -22.45 -16.93
N ILE A 335 -13.32 -22.09 -17.13
CA ILE A 335 -13.80 -21.32 -18.30
C ILE A 335 -13.06 -19.97 -18.36
N LEU A 336 -13.03 -19.22 -17.26
CA LEU A 336 -12.40 -17.90 -17.23
C LEU A 336 -10.88 -17.98 -17.47
N ILE A 337 -10.20 -18.95 -16.85
CA ILE A 337 -8.75 -19.17 -17.06
C ILE A 337 -8.48 -19.52 -18.53
N THR A 338 -9.27 -20.41 -19.12
CA THR A 338 -9.12 -20.82 -20.53
C THR A 338 -9.41 -19.66 -21.48
N ALA A 339 -10.45 -18.87 -21.18
CA ALA A 339 -10.77 -17.67 -21.92
C ALA A 339 -9.67 -16.61 -21.83
N TYR A 340 -9.07 -16.43 -20.65
CA TYR A 340 -7.94 -15.52 -20.48
C TYR A 340 -6.74 -15.97 -21.31
N LYS A 341 -6.34 -17.24 -21.21
CA LYS A 341 -5.20 -17.80 -21.98
C LYS A 341 -5.42 -17.76 -23.50
N SER A 342 -6.66 -17.81 -23.97
CA SER A 342 -6.99 -17.68 -25.40
C SER A 342 -7.26 -16.24 -25.85
N SER A 343 -7.30 -15.28 -24.92
CA SER A 343 -7.59 -13.87 -25.22
C SER A 343 -6.41 -13.11 -25.81
N GLY A 344 -6.71 -12.04 -26.54
CA GLY A 344 -5.69 -11.06 -26.97
C GLY A 344 -4.98 -10.37 -25.80
N SER A 345 -5.62 -10.26 -24.64
CA SER A 345 -5.01 -9.69 -23.43
C SER A 345 -3.81 -10.52 -22.96
N TRP A 346 -3.92 -11.86 -22.96
CA TRP A 346 -2.81 -12.74 -22.61
C TRP A 346 -1.63 -12.59 -23.59
N GLN A 347 -1.91 -12.52 -24.90
CA GLN A 347 -0.88 -12.30 -25.91
C GLN A 347 -0.18 -10.95 -25.74
N GLN A 348 -0.93 -9.90 -25.42
CA GLN A 348 -0.37 -8.58 -25.10
C GLN A 348 0.53 -8.63 -23.86
N VAL A 349 0.11 -9.34 -22.81
CA VAL A 349 0.92 -9.49 -21.59
C VAL A 349 2.23 -10.23 -21.90
N GLN A 350 2.18 -11.32 -22.66
CA GLN A 350 3.38 -12.04 -23.08
C GLN A 350 4.31 -11.19 -23.94
N ALA A 351 3.75 -10.42 -24.88
CA ALA A 351 4.53 -9.49 -25.71
C ALA A 351 5.22 -8.42 -24.85
N GLN A 352 4.51 -7.84 -23.87
CA GLN A 352 5.04 -6.84 -22.96
C GLN A 352 6.11 -7.39 -22.02
N VAL A 353 5.92 -8.60 -21.47
CA VAL A 353 6.95 -9.29 -20.70
C VAL A 353 8.20 -9.49 -21.56
N THR A 354 8.02 -10.00 -22.78
CA THR A 354 9.14 -10.23 -23.72
C THR A 354 9.87 -8.93 -24.08
N GLU A 355 9.13 -7.84 -24.30
CA GLU A 355 9.67 -6.51 -24.61
C GLU A 355 10.51 -5.96 -23.44
N ILE A 356 9.97 -6.00 -22.23
CA ILE A 356 10.67 -5.55 -21.01
C ILE A 356 11.90 -6.44 -20.75
N CYS A 357 11.83 -7.73 -21.02
CA CYS A 357 12.97 -8.64 -20.89
C CYS A 357 14.10 -8.34 -21.90
N LYS A 358 13.76 -7.82 -23.08
CA LYS A 358 14.74 -7.42 -24.12
C LYS A 358 15.36 -6.06 -23.86
N GLN A 359 14.65 -5.18 -23.16
CA GLN A 359 15.22 -3.93 -22.66
C GLN A 359 16.24 -4.28 -21.57
N GLU A 360 17.48 -4.58 -21.97
CA GLU A 360 18.59 -4.58 -21.02
C GLU A 360 18.71 -3.16 -20.48
N GLY A 361 18.13 -2.91 -19.30
CA GLY A 361 18.21 -1.60 -18.67
C GLY A 361 19.67 -1.19 -18.48
N ASP A 362 20.02 -0.01 -19.02
CA ASP A 362 21.36 0.59 -18.96
C ASP A 362 21.81 0.96 -17.53
N GLN A 363 20.92 0.83 -16.55
CA GLN A 363 21.19 1.15 -15.16
C GLN A 363 21.06 -0.12 -14.31
N ALA A 364 22.20 -0.75 -14.02
CA ALA A 364 22.28 -1.63 -12.86
C ALA A 364 21.78 -0.82 -11.65
N LEU A 365 20.74 -1.31 -10.97
CA LEU A 365 20.29 -0.75 -9.70
C LEU A 365 21.52 -0.57 -8.81
N GLN A 366 21.90 0.69 -8.55
CA GLN A 366 23.07 1.00 -7.74
C GLN A 366 22.89 0.30 -6.39
N LYS A 367 23.78 -0.66 -6.11
CA LYS A 367 23.87 -1.31 -4.80
C LYS A 367 24.43 -0.29 -3.81
N SER A 368 23.60 0.66 -3.37
CA SER A 368 23.96 1.47 -2.20
C SER A 368 23.72 0.60 -0.96
N ARG A 369 24.80 -0.04 -0.49
CA ARG A 369 24.82 -0.85 0.74
C ARG A 369 25.25 0.00 1.94
N ASP A 370 24.84 1.26 2.00
CA ASP A 370 25.14 2.08 3.18
C ASP A 370 23.97 1.99 4.17
N HIS A 371 24.09 1.06 5.11
CA HIS A 371 23.30 1.08 6.34
C HIS A 371 24.01 1.94 7.38
N ALA A 372 23.28 2.34 8.42
CA ALA A 372 23.91 2.90 9.61
C ALA A 372 24.88 1.90 10.25
N SER A 373 26.03 2.36 10.74
CA SER A 373 27.03 1.57 11.45
C SER A 373 26.43 0.87 12.67
N PHE A 374 26.91 -0.34 12.99
CA PHE A 374 26.45 -1.15 14.12
C PHE A 374 26.44 -0.37 15.44
N VAL A 375 27.46 0.46 15.69
CA VAL A 375 27.55 1.28 16.92
C VAL A 375 26.45 2.34 16.94
N ASN A 376 26.20 3.01 15.82
CA ASN A 376 25.12 3.98 15.70
C ASN A 376 23.77 3.29 15.92
N GLN A 377 23.55 2.14 15.29
CA GLN A 377 22.34 1.35 15.47
C GLN A 377 22.14 0.97 16.94
N CYS A 378 23.17 0.46 17.62
CA CYS A 378 23.11 0.10 19.04
C CYS A 378 22.76 1.29 19.93
N LEU A 379 23.38 2.45 19.72
CA LEU A 379 23.10 3.68 20.47
C LEU A 379 21.65 4.15 20.24
N ILE A 380 21.20 4.17 18.99
CA ILE A 380 19.84 4.59 18.61
C ILE A 380 18.79 3.64 19.20
N LEU A 381 19.02 2.33 19.09
CA LEU A 381 18.14 1.30 19.65
C LEU A 381 18.08 1.38 21.17
N THR A 382 19.22 1.58 21.84
CA THR A 382 19.28 1.77 23.29
C THR A 382 18.48 3.00 23.72
N LYS A 383 18.65 4.13 23.02
CA LYS A 383 17.89 5.35 23.27
C LYS A 383 16.38 5.13 23.07
N ARG A 384 15.99 4.48 21.96
CA ARG A 384 14.58 4.14 21.67
C ARG A 384 14.01 3.22 22.74
N SER A 385 14.77 2.21 23.16
CA SER A 385 14.37 1.27 24.21
C SER A 385 14.20 1.99 25.55
N TYR A 386 15.11 2.88 25.92
CA TYR A 386 15.01 3.68 27.14
C TYR A 386 13.75 4.56 27.15
N VAL A 387 13.44 5.23 26.04
CA VAL A 387 12.21 6.04 25.93
C VAL A 387 10.96 5.16 26.06
N ASN A 388 10.91 4.04 25.35
CA ASN A 388 9.80 3.08 25.44
C ASN A 388 9.60 2.60 26.88
N MET A 389 10.69 2.20 27.52
CA MET A 389 10.75 1.70 28.90
C MET A 389 10.33 2.75 29.93
N SER A 390 10.76 4.01 29.78
CA SER A 390 10.37 5.09 30.68
C SER A 390 8.88 5.46 30.61
N ARG A 391 8.21 5.16 29.49
CA ARG A 391 6.80 5.51 29.25
C ARG A 391 5.84 4.35 29.51
N ASP A 392 6.34 3.12 29.54
CA ASP A 392 5.59 1.94 29.96
C ASP A 392 5.69 1.72 31.47
N LEU A 393 5.17 2.68 32.26
CA LEU A 393 5.26 2.61 33.72
C LEU A 393 4.61 1.33 34.27
N GLY A 394 3.49 0.89 33.70
CA GLY A 394 2.72 -0.23 34.23
C GLY A 394 3.52 -1.53 34.32
N TYR A 395 4.19 -1.89 33.22
CA TYR A 395 4.98 -3.13 33.17
C TYR A 395 6.20 -3.08 34.11
N TYR A 396 6.92 -1.96 34.15
CA TYR A 396 8.12 -1.83 34.98
C TYR A 396 7.81 -1.77 36.47
N TRP A 397 6.79 -1.01 36.90
CA TRP A 397 6.39 -0.95 38.29
C TRP A 397 5.85 -2.30 38.77
N MET A 398 5.10 -3.02 37.94
CA MET A 398 4.66 -4.38 38.24
C MET A 398 5.85 -5.32 38.44
N ARG A 399 6.82 -5.29 37.52
CA ARG A 399 8.02 -6.14 37.58
C ARG A 399 8.89 -5.82 38.80
N LEU A 400 9.10 -4.53 39.10
CA LEU A 400 9.80 -4.10 40.31
C LEU A 400 9.08 -4.57 41.58
N GLY A 401 7.76 -4.44 41.63
CA GLY A 401 6.94 -4.94 42.73
C GLY A 401 7.10 -6.45 42.92
N VAL A 402 7.07 -7.24 41.83
CA VAL A 402 7.31 -8.69 41.88
C VAL A 402 8.70 -9.00 42.43
N TYR A 403 9.74 -8.27 42.00
CA TYR A 403 11.09 -8.48 42.52
C TYR A 403 11.21 -8.14 44.01
N ILE A 404 10.61 -7.04 44.46
CA ILE A 404 10.56 -6.69 45.88
C ILE A 404 9.86 -7.79 46.69
N MET A 405 8.74 -8.31 46.19
CA MET A 405 7.99 -9.39 46.86
C MET A 405 8.79 -10.69 46.93
N VAL A 406 9.48 -11.07 45.86
CA VAL A 406 10.36 -12.26 45.85
C VAL A 406 11.54 -12.08 46.79
N SER A 407 12.18 -10.91 46.77
CA SER A 407 13.28 -10.57 47.69
C SER A 407 12.82 -10.59 49.15
N PHE A 408 11.63 -10.06 49.44
CA PHE A 408 11.06 -10.11 50.77
C PHE A 408 10.74 -11.55 51.20
N ALA A 409 10.13 -12.36 50.33
CA ALA A 409 9.83 -13.76 50.60
C ALA A 409 11.10 -14.58 50.87
N LEU A 410 12.12 -14.46 50.02
CA LEU A 410 13.44 -15.11 50.24
C LEU A 410 14.08 -14.58 51.53
N GLY A 411 14.02 -13.28 51.77
CA GLY A 411 14.50 -12.65 52.99
C GLY A 411 13.84 -13.25 54.23
N THR A 412 12.52 -13.46 54.22
CA THR A 412 11.78 -14.06 55.34
C THR A 412 12.07 -15.54 55.54
N ILE A 413 12.22 -16.32 54.46
CA ILE A 413 12.56 -17.76 54.53
C ILE A 413 13.94 -17.96 55.17
N PHE A 414 14.89 -17.09 54.83
CA PHE A 414 16.27 -17.18 55.29
C PHE A 414 16.60 -16.23 56.47
N TYR A 415 15.60 -15.55 57.04
CA TYR A 415 15.78 -14.58 58.12
C TYR A 415 16.30 -15.25 59.41
N ASP A 416 15.96 -16.52 59.63
CA ASP A 416 16.27 -17.24 60.87
C ASP A 416 17.33 -18.36 60.68
N LEU A 417 18.18 -18.23 59.65
CA LEU A 417 19.36 -19.07 59.51
C LEU A 417 20.44 -18.62 60.52
N GLY A 418 20.37 -19.14 61.73
CA GLY A 418 21.42 -18.94 62.73
C GLY A 418 22.79 -19.46 62.27
N PHE A 419 23.88 -18.87 62.76
CA PHE A 419 25.29 -19.20 62.41
C PHE A 419 25.79 -20.57 62.96
N SER A 420 24.90 -21.50 63.30
CA SER A 420 25.22 -22.82 63.88
C SER A 420 25.48 -23.87 62.78
N ASN A 421 26.41 -24.82 63.00
CA ASN A 421 26.74 -25.91 62.06
C ASN A 421 25.53 -26.79 61.64
N SER A 422 24.42 -26.77 62.39
CA SER A 422 23.16 -27.43 62.01
C SER A 422 22.46 -26.79 60.81
N SER A 423 22.80 -25.55 60.45
CA SER A 423 22.28 -24.84 59.28
C SER A 423 22.99 -25.21 57.97
N ILE A 424 24.13 -25.91 58.04
CA ILE A 424 24.89 -26.37 56.87
C ILE A 424 24.24 -27.61 56.25
N GLN A 425 23.61 -28.49 57.05
CA GLN A 425 22.88 -29.67 56.53
C GLN A 425 21.61 -29.32 55.76
N VAL A 426 21.00 -28.15 56.01
CA VAL A 426 19.81 -27.67 55.29
C VAL A 426 20.19 -27.00 53.95
N ARG A 427 21.48 -26.78 53.68
CA ARG A 427 21.98 -26.24 52.41
C ARG A 427 22.31 -27.30 51.35
N ASP A 428 22.44 -28.57 51.74
CA ASP A 428 22.87 -29.68 50.87
C ASP A 428 21.72 -30.61 50.42
N SER A 429 20.48 -30.37 50.86
CA SER A 429 19.25 -31.07 50.41
C SER A 429 18.32 -30.11 49.69
#